data_AF-A0A0U2VVM3-F1
#
_entry.id   AF-A0A0U2VVM3-F1
#
_cell.length_a   1.000
_cell.length_b   1.000
_cell.length_c   1.000
_cell.angle_alpha   90.00
_cell.angle_beta   90.00
_cell.angle_gamma   90.00
#
_symmetry.space_group_name_H-M   'P 1'
#
loop_
_entity.id
_entity.type
_entity.pdbx_description
1 polymer ?
#
loop_
_entity_poly.entity_id
_entity_poly.type
_entity_poly.pdbx_seq_one_letter_code
_entity_poly.pdbx_strand_id
1 'polypeptide(L)'
;MTTHEIVHYKDRCTVCRKRKGTRLCDYVVAQIRTSIDFQTHTMTCDALLCDECAVRVGGETDFCPKHANEAKLKLGQWKGMKKT
;
A
#
# COMPACT_ATOMS: atom_id res chain seq x y z
N MET A 1 28.29 15.25 3.85
CA MET A 1 27.38 16.38 4.12
C MET A 1 25.95 15.88 4.00
N THR A 2 25.21 15.75 5.09
CA THR A 2 23.79 15.39 5.04
C THR A 2 22.98 16.63 4.70
N THR A 3 22.53 16.75 3.45
CA THR A 3 21.58 17.80 3.06
C THR A 3 20.25 17.55 3.76
N HIS A 4 19.80 18.51 4.57
CA HIS A 4 18.47 18.45 5.18
C HIS A 4 17.46 19.05 4.17
N GLU A 5 16.73 18.18 3.48
CA GLU A 5 15.65 18.58 2.56
C GLU A 5 14.41 18.99 3.35
N ILE A 6 13.88 20.18 3.06
CA ILE A 6 12.59 20.62 3.61
C ILE A 6 11.48 19.99 2.77
N VAL A 7 10.78 19.01 3.35
CA VAL A 7 9.65 18.33 2.69
C VAL A 7 8.33 18.97 3.11
N HIS A 8 7.51 19.38 2.15
CA HIS A 8 6.17 19.91 2.40
C HIS A 8 5.26 18.82 3.00
N TYR A 9 4.40 19.17 3.95
CA TYR A 9 3.68 18.18 4.78
C TYR A 9 2.79 17.21 3.98
N LYS A 10 2.27 17.64 2.81
CA LYS A 10 1.47 16.81 1.91
C LYS A 10 2.29 15.73 1.20
N ASP A 11 3.58 15.98 1.00
CA ASP A 11 4.47 15.08 0.28
C ASP A 11 5.22 14.13 1.24
N ARG A 12 4.93 14.21 2.54
CA ARG A 12 5.56 13.35 3.53
C ARG A 12 4.90 11.99 3.55
N CYS A 13 5.72 10.96 3.71
CA CYS A 13 5.28 9.61 3.99
C CYS A 13 4.20 9.59 5.08
N THR A 14 3.05 9.00 4.78
CA THR A 14 1.90 8.89 5.68
C THR A 14 2.22 8.08 6.94
N VAL A 15 3.21 7.18 6.87
CA VAL A 15 3.63 6.34 8.00
C VAL A 15 4.55 7.09 8.95
N CYS A 16 5.71 7.57 8.47
CA CYS A 16 6.71 8.17 9.36
C CYS A 16 6.58 9.69 9.51
N ARG A 17 5.86 10.36 8.59
CA ARG A 17 5.63 11.82 8.54
C ARG A 17 6.92 12.67 8.53
N LYS A 18 8.06 12.05 8.20
CA LYS A 18 9.40 12.66 8.21
C LYS A 18 9.97 12.82 6.81
N ARG A 19 10.06 11.72 6.06
CA ARG A 19 10.67 11.67 4.71
C ARG A 19 9.65 11.96 3.62
N LYS A 20 10.14 12.41 2.46
CA LYS A 20 9.34 12.51 1.23
C LYS A 20 8.86 11.13 0.80
N GLY A 21 7.59 11.05 0.42
CA GLY A 21 7.03 9.85 -0.16
C GLY A 21 7.30 9.79 -1.66
N THR A 22 7.66 8.60 -2.13
CA THR A 22 8.05 8.30 -3.51
C THR A 22 7.24 7.13 -4.08
N ARG A 23 6.46 6.44 -3.24
CA ARG A 23 5.66 5.26 -3.58
C ARG A 23 4.25 5.35 -3.04
N LEU A 24 3.34 4.55 -3.57
CA LEU A 24 1.97 4.41 -3.08
C LEU A 24 1.75 3.00 -2.53
N CYS A 25 0.76 2.87 -1.65
CA CYS A 25 0.35 1.58 -1.13
C CYS A 25 -0.67 0.94 -2.08
N ASP A 26 -0.26 -0.11 -2.81
CA ASP A 26 -1.07 -0.79 -3.84
C ASP A 26 -2.13 -1.75 -3.28
N TYR A 27 -2.34 -1.73 -1.96
CA TYR A 27 -3.28 -2.64 -1.32
C TYR A 27 -4.73 -2.30 -1.70
N VAL A 28 -5.44 -3.26 -2.29
CA VAL A 28 -6.86 -3.13 -2.63
C VAL A 28 -7.70 -3.14 -1.36
N VAL A 29 -8.41 -2.05 -1.11
CA VAL A 29 -9.29 -1.88 0.06
C VAL A 29 -10.75 -2.13 -0.26
N ALA A 30 -11.18 -1.92 -1.50
CA ALA A 30 -12.55 -2.15 -1.93
C ALA A 30 -12.65 -2.38 -3.44
N GLN A 31 -13.75 -3.00 -3.86
CA GLN A 31 -14.22 -3.00 -5.24
C GLN A 31 -15.60 -2.36 -5.26
N ILE A 32 -15.78 -1.35 -6.10
CA ILE A 32 -17.03 -0.61 -6.23
C ILE A 32 -17.62 -0.89 -7.60
N ARG A 33 -18.87 -1.34 -7.65
CA ARG A 33 -19.61 -1.45 -8.89
C ARG A 33 -20.49 -0.22 -9.09
N THR A 34 -20.26 0.51 -10.16
CA THR A 34 -21.01 1.72 -10.51
C THR A 34 -22.27 1.36 -11.30
N SER A 35 -23.40 2.01 -11.02
CA SER A 35 -24.66 1.77 -11.75
C SER A 35 -24.74 2.51 -13.08
N ILE A 36 -23.86 3.47 -13.31
CA ILE A 36 -23.84 4.30 -14.52
C ILE A 36 -23.35 3.48 -15.72
N ASP A 37 -22.33 2.65 -15.52
CA ASP A 37 -21.68 1.84 -16.55
C ASP A 37 -21.60 0.34 -16.20
N PHE A 38 -22.10 -0.05 -15.02
CA PHE A 38 -22.07 -1.41 -14.49
C PHE A 38 -20.66 -2.00 -14.35
N GLN A 39 -19.63 -1.17 -14.39
CA GLN A 39 -18.23 -1.57 -14.26
C GLN A 39 -17.82 -1.71 -12.80
N THR A 40 -16.82 -2.57 -12.57
CA THR A 40 -16.21 -2.75 -11.25
C THR A 40 -14.88 -1.99 -11.22
N HIS A 41 -14.79 -1.02 -10.31
CA HIS A 41 -13.59 -0.24 -10.06
C HIS A 41 -12.90 -0.75 -8.79
N THR A 42 -11.58 -0.85 -8.85
CA THR A 42 -10.75 -1.20 -7.70
C THR A 42 -10.31 0.06 -6.98
N MET A 43 -10.53 0.15 -5.67
CA MET A 43 -9.97 1.18 -4.82
C MET A 43 -8.76 0.65 -4.07
N THR A 44 -7.65 1.38 -4.15
CA THR A 44 -6.41 1.12 -3.42
C THR A 44 -6.28 2.01 -2.20
N CYS A 45 -5.38 1.64 -1.28
CA CYS A 45 -5.12 2.42 -0.07
C CYS A 45 -4.52 3.80 -0.40
N ASP A 46 -3.65 3.88 -1.40
CA ASP A 46 -2.97 5.10 -1.87
C ASP A 46 -2.22 5.89 -0.77
N ALA A 47 -1.89 5.24 0.35
CA ALA A 47 -1.03 5.85 1.34
C ALA A 47 0.32 6.18 0.69
N LEU A 48 0.72 7.44 0.75
CA LEU A 48 2.02 7.90 0.26
C LEU A 48 3.15 7.38 1.18
N LEU A 49 4.13 6.68 0.63
CA LEU A 49 5.20 5.99 1.37
C LEU A 49 6.58 6.46 0.91
N CYS A 50 7.49 6.65 1.86
CA CYS A 50 8.93 6.74 1.54
C CYS A 50 9.50 5.33 1.36
N ASP A 51 10.65 5.22 0.67
CA ASP A 51 11.32 3.93 0.42
C ASP A 51 11.59 3.11 1.70
N GLU A 52 11.88 3.76 2.83
CA GLU A 52 12.09 3.05 4.11
C GLU A 52 10.82 2.46 4.73
N CYS A 53 9.65 3.00 4.41
CA CYS A 53 8.38 2.57 5.00
C CYS A 53 7.56 1.70 4.04
N ALA A 54 7.90 1.69 2.75
CA ALA A 54 7.32 0.78 1.79
C ALA A 54 7.80 -0.65 2.07
N VAL A 55 6.86 -1.59 2.10
CA VAL A 55 7.15 -3.02 2.25
C VAL A 55 6.76 -3.71 0.96
N ARG A 56 7.74 -4.27 0.27
CA ARG A 56 7.50 -5.03 -0.95
C ARG A 56 7.03 -6.44 -0.60
N VAL A 57 5.84 -6.83 -1.07
CA VAL A 57 5.20 -8.11 -0.71
C VAL A 57 5.25 -9.13 -1.87
N GLY A 58 5.96 -8.80 -2.95
CA GLY A 58 6.17 -9.63 -4.14
C GLY A 58 6.11 -8.76 -5.40
N GLY A 59 6.71 -9.23 -6.49
CA GLY A 59 6.66 -8.54 -7.79
C GLY A 59 7.04 -7.06 -7.70
N GLU A 60 6.19 -6.20 -8.26
CA GLU A 60 6.28 -4.73 -8.24
C GLU A 60 5.30 -4.06 -7.27
N THR A 61 4.83 -4.78 -6.25
CA THR A 61 3.76 -4.31 -5.36
C THR A 61 4.33 -3.78 -4.04
N ASP A 62 4.06 -2.50 -3.74
CA ASP A 62 4.50 -1.82 -2.53
C ASP A 62 3.30 -1.61 -1.58
N PHE A 63 3.41 -2.12 -0.34
CA PHE A 63 2.38 -1.95 0.69
C PHE A 63 2.88 -1.11 1.86
N CYS A 64 1.96 -0.42 2.53
CA CYS A 64 2.25 0.16 3.84
C CYS A 64 2.41 -0.95 4.89
N PRO A 65 3.09 -0.70 6.03
CA PRO A 65 3.36 -1.76 7.02
C PRO A 65 2.09 -2.47 7.52
N LYS A 66 0.99 -1.72 7.69
CA LYS A 66 -0.32 -2.27 8.07
C LYS A 66 -0.81 -3.30 7.05
N HIS A 67 -0.88 -2.93 5.78
CA HIS A 67 -1.41 -3.79 4.72
C HIS A 67 -0.43 -4.90 4.31
N ALA A 68 0.88 -4.71 4.49
CA ALA A 68 1.85 -5.78 4.34
C ALA A 68 1.65 -6.90 5.37
N ASN A 69 1.33 -6.54 6.62
CA ASN A 69 0.98 -7.53 7.63
C ASN A 69 -0.32 -8.26 7.28
N GLU A 70 -1.35 -7.51 6.87
CA GLU A 70 -2.63 -8.11 6.45
C GLU A 70 -2.47 -9.07 5.27
N ALA A 71 -1.69 -8.69 4.25
CA ALA A 71 -1.41 -9.55 3.10
C ALA A 71 -0.70 -10.84 3.50
N LYS A 72 0.30 -10.77 4.40
CA LYS A 72 1.00 -11.95 4.91
C LYS A 72 0.06 -12.90 5.67
N LEU A 73 -0.86 -12.36 6.47
CA LEU A 73 -1.87 -13.16 7.17
C LEU A 73 -2.81 -13.88 6.19
N LYS A 74 -3.31 -13.17 5.16
CA LYS A 74 -4.17 -13.77 4.13
C LYS A 74 -3.45 -14.85 3.31
N LEU A 75 -2.17 -14.63 2.98
CA LEU A 75 -1.35 -15.65 2.31
C LEU A 75 -1.09 -16.89 3.19
N GLY A 76 -0.90 -16.69 4.49
CA GLY A 76 -0.80 -17.78 5.46
C GLY A 76 -2.08 -18.61 5.54
N GLN A 77 -3.24 -17.96 5.52
CA GLN A 77 -4.55 -18.62 5.50
C GLN A 77 -4.78 -19.41 4.19
N TRP A 78 -4.39 -18.86 3.04
CA TRP A 78 -4.48 -19.56 1.75
C TRP A 78 -3.67 -20.87 1.73
N LYS A 79 -2.47 -20.89 2.33
CA LYS A 79 -1.66 -22.13 2.46
C LYS A 79 -2.30 -23.20 3.35
N GLY A 80 -3.18 -22.80 4.28
CA GLY A 80 -3.97 -23.70 5.11
C GLY A 80 -5.19 -24.31 4.40
N MET A 81 -5.63 -23.70 3.30
CA MET A 81 -6.74 -24.18 2.47
C MET A 81 -6.21 -25.20 1.46
N LYS A 82 -5.80 -26.38 1.95
CA LYS A 82 -5.54 -27.54 1.08
C LYS A 82 -6.85 -27.86 0.35
N LYS A 83 -6.82 -27.85 -0.99
CA LYS A 83 -7.92 -28.34 -1.83
C LYS A 83 -8.24 -29.77 -1.40
N THR A 84 -9.44 -29.97 -0.85
CA THR A 84 -10.12 -31.28 -0.86
C THR A 84 -10.52 -31.63 -2.28
#